data_AF-A0A418Q1Z7-F1
#
_entry.id   AF-A0A418Q1Z7-F1
#
_cell.length_a   1.000
_cell.length_b   1.000
_cell.length_c   1.000
_cell.angle_alpha   90.00
_cell.angle_beta   90.00
_cell.angle_gamma   90.00
#
_symmetry.space_group_name_H-M   'P 1'
#
loop_
_entity.id
_entity.type
_entity.pdbx_description
1 polymer ?
#
loop_
_entity_poly.entity_id
_entity_poly.type
_entity_poly.pdbx_seq_one_letter_code
_entity_poly.pdbx_strand_id
1 'polypeptide(L)'
;MWRPDHGLLAQQLGDHFGIALEGRPLPSKGGFPAFELSPLNCPPADAFRIAVRTQWRSLHLTFQPGAYAGELVLQMGRASPERRALFVQLAGKCEAERARISFSVNGAALRVEAAESWPEEWRRLDLALEKSPATVNTESFADNDGEVFSWTRRFTGLVLALVPLEEDVSDEDEVGGYEGLPEGAAIRVAVNRYERSRINRAACIELQGSVCKVCKFDFEEAYGDTGRGFIQVHHVTPVSEIGEGYRINPAKDLVPLCANCHSMVHRRTPPFTVDELREIRFRGKRTGRISGL
;
A
#
# COMPACT_ATOMS: atom_id res chain seq x y z
N MET A 1 3.90 7.23 29.64
CA MET A 1 3.70 5.94 28.95
C MET A 1 3.14 6.26 27.58
N TRP A 2 3.88 5.94 26.53
CA TRP A 2 3.47 6.17 25.15
C TRP A 2 2.19 5.39 24.81
N ARG A 3 1.32 5.98 23.99
CA ARG A 3 0.14 5.34 23.40
C ARG A 3 0.00 5.83 21.96
N PRO A 4 -0.18 4.92 20.98
CA PRO A 4 -0.37 5.32 19.59
C PRO A 4 -1.74 6.00 19.42
N ASP A 5 -1.79 7.04 18.60
CA ASP A 5 -3.03 7.62 18.11
C ASP A 5 -3.60 6.74 16.99
N HIS A 6 -4.47 5.81 17.39
CA HIS A 6 -5.10 4.88 16.45
C HIS A 6 -6.05 5.57 15.46
N GLY A 7 -6.57 6.77 15.78
CA GLY A 7 -7.42 7.55 14.88
C GLY A 7 -6.61 8.17 13.74
N LEU A 8 -5.52 8.84 14.09
CA LEU A 8 -4.57 9.38 13.11
C LEU A 8 -3.99 8.27 12.23
N LEU A 9 -3.62 7.14 12.83
CA LEU A 9 -3.07 6.00 12.10
C LEU A 9 -4.08 5.41 11.12
N ALA A 10 -5.35 5.28 11.51
CA ALA A 10 -6.43 4.84 10.61
C ALA A 10 -6.60 5.80 9.43
N GLN A 11 -6.58 7.12 9.68
CA GLN A 11 -6.65 8.14 8.64
C GLN A 11 -5.47 8.02 7.66
N GLN A 12 -4.23 7.99 8.16
CA GLN A 12 -3.03 7.91 7.33
C GLN A 12 -2.99 6.63 6.48
N LEU A 13 -3.40 5.49 7.04
CA LEU A 13 -3.51 4.24 6.29
C LEU A 13 -4.63 4.30 5.27
N GLY A 14 -5.75 4.93 5.61
CA GLY A 14 -6.86 5.13 4.70
C GLY A 14 -6.48 6.00 3.50
N ASP A 15 -5.75 7.09 3.73
CA ASP A 15 -5.20 7.93 2.66
C ASP A 15 -4.18 7.16 1.80
N HIS A 16 -3.40 6.29 2.43
CA HIS A 16 -2.39 5.49 1.74
C HIS A 16 -3.00 4.44 0.79
N PHE A 17 -3.94 3.65 1.29
CA PHE A 17 -4.55 2.52 0.58
C PHE A 17 -5.83 2.89 -0.16
N GLY A 18 -6.40 4.05 0.14
CA GLY A 18 -7.64 4.51 -0.46
C GLY A 18 -8.92 4.00 0.15
N ILE A 19 -8.83 3.31 1.30
CA ILE A 19 -9.97 2.70 1.99
C ILE A 19 -10.30 3.52 3.23
N ALA A 20 -11.58 3.61 3.58
CA ALA A 20 -11.94 4.26 4.84
C ALA A 20 -11.69 3.28 6.00
N LEU A 21 -10.86 3.67 6.96
CA LEU A 21 -10.56 2.89 8.17
C LEU A 21 -10.95 3.67 9.42
N GLU A 22 -11.35 2.95 10.46
CA GLU A 22 -11.45 3.47 11.82
C GLU A 22 -10.52 2.70 12.75
N GLY A 23 -10.04 3.37 13.81
CA GLY A 23 -9.21 2.78 14.85
C GLY A 23 -9.90 2.79 16.20
N ARG A 24 -9.84 1.67 16.94
CA ARG A 24 -10.43 1.53 18.28
C ARG A 24 -9.43 0.95 19.28
N PRO A 25 -9.45 1.36 20.55
CA PRO A 25 -8.54 0.82 21.55
C PRO A 25 -8.89 -0.64 21.88
N LEU A 26 -7.86 -1.46 22.10
CA LEU A 26 -8.00 -2.81 22.63
C LEU A 26 -7.54 -2.86 24.10
N PRO A 27 -8.03 -3.82 24.90
CA PRO A 27 -7.51 -4.05 26.23
C PRO A 27 -5.99 -4.28 26.18
N SER A 28 -5.27 -3.49 26.98
CA SER A 28 -3.83 -3.66 27.17
C SER A 28 -3.55 -4.95 27.94
N LYS A 29 -2.49 -5.65 27.56
CA LYS A 29 -1.95 -6.77 28.33
C LYS A 29 -0.58 -6.35 28.85
N GLY A 30 -0.36 -6.46 30.15
CA GLY A 30 0.92 -6.09 30.78
C GLY A 30 1.28 -4.60 30.66
N GLY A 31 0.29 -3.71 30.53
CA GLY A 31 0.50 -2.27 30.40
C GLY A 31 0.92 -1.77 29.02
N PHE A 32 1.10 -2.67 28.04
CA PHE A 32 1.48 -2.28 26.68
C PHE A 32 0.28 -1.84 25.83
N PRO A 33 0.42 -0.79 25.00
CA PRO A 33 -0.62 -0.35 24.08
C PRO A 33 -1.09 -1.43 23.10
N ALA A 34 -2.39 -1.43 22.84
CA ALA A 34 -3.03 -2.25 21.83
C ALA A 34 -4.23 -1.51 21.23
N PHE A 35 -4.47 -1.71 19.94
CA PHE A 35 -5.61 -1.15 19.21
C PHE A 35 -5.99 -2.07 18.06
N GLU A 36 -7.14 -1.82 17.45
CA GLU A 36 -7.59 -2.49 16.24
C GLU A 36 -7.96 -1.46 15.18
N LEU A 37 -7.80 -1.86 13.92
CA LEU A 37 -8.28 -1.13 12.75
C LEU A 37 -9.34 -1.96 12.05
N SER A 38 -10.38 -1.31 11.55
CA SER A 38 -11.42 -1.94 10.74
C SER A 38 -11.88 -1.02 9.60
N PRO A 39 -12.45 -1.59 8.52
CA PRO A 39 -13.17 -0.80 7.53
C PRO A 39 -14.26 0.05 8.19
N LEU A 40 -14.29 1.34 7.86
CA LEU A 40 -15.31 2.27 8.32
C LEU A 40 -16.68 1.92 7.73
N ASN A 41 -17.75 2.11 8.49
CA ASN A 41 -19.14 1.86 8.07
C ASN A 41 -19.47 0.40 7.69
N CYS A 42 -18.60 -0.56 8.06
CA CYS A 42 -18.87 -1.98 7.88
C CYS A 42 -19.24 -2.61 9.23
N PRO A 43 -20.32 -3.42 9.33
CA PRO A 43 -20.63 -4.14 10.55
C PRO A 43 -19.45 -5.03 10.99
N PRO A 44 -18.99 -4.97 12.26
CA PRO A 44 -17.83 -5.74 12.71
C PRO A 44 -17.96 -7.27 12.60
N ALA A 45 -19.18 -7.76 12.43
CA ALA A 45 -19.45 -9.19 12.23
C ALA A 45 -19.17 -9.64 10.80
N ASP A 46 -19.30 -8.74 9.82
CA ASP A 46 -19.19 -9.02 8.38
C ASP A 46 -17.82 -8.56 7.83
N ALA A 47 -17.15 -7.65 8.54
CA ALA A 47 -15.85 -7.10 8.17
C ALA A 47 -14.67 -7.95 8.66
N PHE A 48 -13.45 -7.42 8.45
CA PHE A 48 -12.25 -7.86 9.16
C PHE A 48 -11.72 -6.76 10.09
N ARG A 49 -10.90 -7.18 11.04
CA ARG A 49 -10.11 -6.31 11.89
C ARG A 49 -8.63 -6.64 11.75
N ILE A 50 -7.79 -5.63 11.89
CA ILE A 50 -6.35 -5.77 12.10
C ILE A 50 -6.08 -5.37 13.54
N ALA A 51 -5.80 -6.36 14.39
CA ALA A 51 -5.41 -6.07 15.77
C ALA A 51 -3.90 -5.85 15.83
N VAL A 52 -3.50 -4.75 16.46
CA VAL A 52 -2.11 -4.33 16.67
C VAL A 52 -1.82 -4.35 18.16
N ARG A 53 -0.83 -5.15 18.57
CA ARG A 53 -0.44 -5.33 19.96
C ARG A 53 1.04 -5.10 20.11
N THR A 54 1.40 -4.14 20.95
CA THR A 54 2.80 -3.92 21.33
C THR A 54 3.14 -4.76 22.56
N GLN A 55 4.40 -5.14 22.67
CA GLN A 55 5.03 -5.74 23.84
C GLN A 55 6.41 -5.11 24.02
N TRP A 56 7.18 -5.58 25.00
CA TRP A 56 8.57 -5.15 25.15
C TRP A 56 9.37 -5.44 23.87
N ARG A 57 9.78 -4.37 23.18
CA ARG A 57 10.55 -4.41 21.92
C ARG A 57 9.95 -5.34 20.86
N SER A 58 8.64 -5.54 20.85
CA SER A 58 7.99 -6.46 19.92
C SER A 58 6.63 -5.92 19.51
N LEU A 59 6.26 -6.16 18.25
CA LEU A 59 4.99 -5.74 17.68
C LEU A 59 4.33 -6.95 17.01
N HIS A 60 3.07 -7.21 17.37
CA HIS A 60 2.28 -8.30 16.83
C HIS A 60 1.05 -7.74 16.13
N LEU A 61 0.88 -8.11 14.86
CA LEU A 61 -0.27 -7.76 14.05
C LEU A 61 -1.01 -9.03 13.67
N THR A 62 -2.32 -9.05 13.80
CA THR A 62 -3.14 -10.23 13.49
C THR A 62 -4.36 -9.83 12.71
N PHE A 63 -4.64 -10.57 11.63
CA PHE A 63 -5.89 -10.50 10.91
C PHE A 63 -6.97 -11.23 11.72
N GLN A 64 -8.12 -10.59 11.88
CA GLN A 64 -9.24 -11.10 12.64
C GLN A 64 -10.52 -10.96 11.82
N PRO A 65 -10.98 -12.03 11.13
CA PRO A 65 -12.26 -11.98 10.45
C PRO A 65 -13.40 -11.83 11.47
N GLY A 66 -14.47 -11.13 11.08
CA GLY A 66 -15.71 -11.06 11.83
C GLY A 66 -16.39 -12.43 11.96
N ALA A 67 -17.35 -12.54 12.86
CA ALA A 67 -18.05 -13.80 13.15
C ALA A 67 -18.78 -14.40 11.92
N TYR A 68 -19.16 -13.55 10.96
CA TYR A 68 -19.85 -13.91 9.73
C TYR A 68 -19.03 -13.63 8.47
N ALA A 69 -17.75 -13.31 8.61
CA ALA A 69 -16.84 -13.05 7.50
C ALA A 69 -16.34 -14.35 6.81
N GLY A 70 -17.12 -15.43 6.86
CA GLY A 70 -16.78 -16.71 6.22
C GLY A 70 -16.69 -16.58 4.70
N GLU A 71 -17.60 -15.81 4.09
CA GLU A 71 -17.56 -15.52 2.65
C GLU A 71 -16.31 -14.71 2.29
N LEU A 72 -15.95 -13.71 3.10
CA LEU A 72 -14.71 -12.95 2.90
C LEU A 72 -13.49 -13.88 2.89
N VAL A 73 -13.37 -14.78 3.87
CA VAL A 73 -12.25 -15.73 3.97
C VAL A 73 -12.22 -16.69 2.77
N LEU A 74 -13.38 -17.17 2.32
CA LEU A 74 -13.49 -18.01 1.12
C LEU A 74 -13.01 -17.26 -0.13
N GLN A 75 -13.45 -16.01 -0.31
CA GLN A 75 -13.05 -15.17 -1.43
C GLN A 75 -11.55 -14.84 -1.40
N MET A 76 -10.96 -14.64 -0.22
CA MET A 76 -9.51 -14.51 -0.06
C MET A 76 -8.78 -15.77 -0.53
N GLY A 77 -9.32 -16.95 -0.24
CA GLY A 77 -8.81 -18.22 -0.74
C GLY A 77 -8.88 -18.35 -2.27
N ARG A 78 -9.81 -17.65 -2.91
CA ARG A 78 -9.97 -17.60 -4.37
C ARG A 78 -9.26 -16.40 -5.02
N ALA A 79 -8.40 -15.69 -4.27
CA ALA A 79 -7.60 -14.60 -4.83
C ALA A 79 -6.82 -15.08 -6.06
N SER A 80 -6.82 -14.24 -7.09
CA SER A 80 -6.16 -14.53 -8.37
C SER A 80 -4.65 -14.80 -8.21
N PRO A 81 -4.01 -15.50 -9.15
CA PRO A 81 -2.57 -15.78 -9.09
C PRO A 81 -1.70 -14.52 -8.89
N GLU A 82 -2.08 -13.38 -9.47
CA GLU A 82 -1.35 -12.12 -9.38
C GLU A 82 -1.48 -11.49 -7.99
N ARG A 83 -2.67 -11.62 -7.38
CA ARG A 83 -2.94 -11.13 -6.03
C ARG A 83 -2.24 -11.99 -4.97
N ARG A 84 -2.23 -13.31 -5.18
CA ARG A 84 -1.40 -14.24 -4.41
C ARG A 84 0.08 -13.91 -4.58
N ALA A 85 0.56 -13.65 -5.80
CA ALA A 85 1.94 -13.24 -6.04
C ALA A 85 2.29 -11.90 -5.37
N LEU A 86 1.39 -10.92 -5.39
CA LEU A 86 1.55 -9.66 -4.65
C LEU A 86 1.69 -9.90 -3.15
N PHE A 87 0.84 -10.76 -2.57
CA PHE A 87 0.97 -11.17 -1.17
C PHE A 87 2.36 -11.76 -0.88
N VAL A 88 2.86 -12.67 -1.72
CA VAL A 88 4.18 -13.27 -1.56
C VAL A 88 5.29 -12.22 -1.61
N GLN A 89 5.22 -11.26 -2.52
CA GLN A 89 6.21 -10.18 -2.62
C GLN A 89 6.21 -9.28 -1.37
N LEU A 90 5.03 -8.88 -0.90
CA LEU A 90 4.89 -8.07 0.31
C LEU A 90 5.38 -8.83 1.55
N ALA A 91 5.10 -10.14 1.61
CA ALA A 91 5.51 -11.00 2.71
C ALA A 91 7.04 -11.16 2.75
N GLY A 92 7.65 -11.46 1.61
CA GLY A 92 9.10 -11.56 1.48
C GLY A 92 9.81 -10.26 1.86
N LYS A 93 9.23 -9.09 1.54
CA LYS A 93 9.76 -7.80 1.99
C LYS A 93 9.72 -7.66 3.51
N CYS A 94 8.61 -8.05 4.15
CA CYS A 94 8.50 -8.03 5.61
C CYS A 94 9.54 -8.94 6.27
N GLU A 95 9.73 -10.15 5.74
CA GLU A 95 10.69 -11.13 6.25
C GLU A 95 12.15 -10.68 6.07
N ALA A 96 12.48 -10.06 4.93
CA ALA A 96 13.78 -9.44 4.69
C ALA A 96 14.11 -8.35 5.74
N GLU A 97 13.08 -7.69 6.27
CA GLU A 97 13.19 -6.71 7.35
C GLU A 97 12.99 -7.31 8.75
N ARG A 98 13.26 -8.62 8.89
CA ARG A 98 13.25 -9.38 10.16
C ARG A 98 11.88 -9.44 10.84
N ALA A 99 10.80 -9.45 10.07
CA ALA A 99 9.50 -9.89 10.57
C ALA A 99 9.34 -11.41 10.40
N ARG A 100 8.52 -12.03 11.24
CA ARG A 100 8.06 -13.41 11.10
C ARG A 100 6.60 -13.38 10.68
N ILE A 101 6.27 -14.06 9.58
CA ILE A 101 4.88 -14.23 9.15
C ILE A 101 4.41 -15.62 9.58
N SER A 102 3.25 -15.68 10.23
CA SER A 102 2.53 -16.92 10.48
C SER A 102 1.32 -16.95 9.56
N PHE A 103 1.24 -17.98 8.73
CA PHE A 103 0.17 -18.14 7.75
C PHE A 103 -0.33 -19.58 7.79
N SER A 104 -1.56 -19.76 8.24
CA SER A 104 -2.22 -21.05 8.24
C SER A 104 -3.65 -20.95 7.75
N VAL A 105 -4.05 -21.94 6.96
CA VAL A 105 -5.38 -22.05 6.39
C VAL A 105 -6.00 -23.35 6.86
N ASN A 106 -7.24 -23.29 7.34
CA ASN A 106 -7.96 -24.45 7.88
C ASN A 106 -7.16 -25.21 8.97
N GLY A 107 -6.32 -24.49 9.72
CA GLY A 107 -5.45 -25.05 10.76
C GLY A 107 -4.14 -25.68 10.25
N ALA A 108 -3.92 -25.76 8.94
CA ALA A 108 -2.67 -26.23 8.35
C ALA A 108 -1.74 -25.04 8.08
N ALA A 109 -0.53 -25.06 8.64
CA ALA A 109 0.50 -24.08 8.31
C ALA A 109 0.92 -24.23 6.84
N LEU A 110 0.84 -23.14 6.08
CA LEU A 110 1.20 -23.11 4.67
C LEU A 110 2.47 -22.30 4.46
N ARG A 111 3.24 -22.66 3.44
CA ARG A 111 4.40 -21.89 3.01
C ARG A 111 3.92 -20.69 2.18
N VAL A 112 4.39 -19.49 2.52
CA VAL A 112 3.96 -18.28 1.84
C VAL A 112 4.44 -18.30 0.38
N GLU A 113 5.70 -18.68 0.16
CA GLU A 113 6.31 -18.73 -1.18
C GLU A 113 5.64 -19.71 -2.15
N ALA A 114 4.88 -20.70 -1.64
CA ALA A 114 4.23 -21.73 -2.42
C ALA A 114 2.77 -21.39 -2.78
N ALA A 115 2.51 -20.13 -3.16
CA ALA A 115 1.14 -19.61 -3.31
C ALA A 115 0.31 -20.27 -4.42
N GLU A 116 0.96 -20.87 -5.42
CA GLU A 116 0.31 -21.69 -6.45
C GLU A 116 -0.28 -22.99 -5.89
N SER A 117 0.23 -23.46 -4.75
CA SER A 117 -0.20 -24.70 -4.10
C SER A 117 -1.19 -24.46 -2.94
N TRP A 118 -1.58 -23.21 -2.67
CA TRP A 118 -2.57 -22.95 -1.63
C TRP A 118 -3.95 -23.48 -2.03
N PRO A 119 -4.70 -24.09 -1.10
CA PRO A 119 -6.08 -24.52 -1.37
C PRO A 119 -6.95 -23.31 -1.71
N GLU A 120 -8.09 -23.51 -2.36
CA GLU A 120 -9.05 -22.44 -2.65
C GLU A 120 -10.18 -22.35 -1.62
N GLU A 121 -10.51 -23.47 -0.96
CA GLU A 121 -11.60 -23.56 0.01
C GLU A 121 -11.15 -23.15 1.42
N TRP A 122 -10.99 -21.85 1.64
CA TRP A 122 -10.61 -21.32 2.95
C TRP A 122 -11.86 -21.17 3.84
N ARG A 123 -11.90 -21.90 4.95
CA ARG A 123 -12.92 -21.77 6.01
C ARG A 123 -12.39 -21.01 7.21
N ARG A 124 -11.07 -21.05 7.40
CA ARG A 124 -10.36 -20.35 8.46
C ARG A 124 -9.02 -19.86 7.92
N LEU A 125 -8.72 -18.60 8.21
CA LEU A 125 -7.42 -17.98 7.95
C LEU A 125 -6.86 -17.46 9.27
N ASP A 126 -5.70 -17.97 9.67
CA ASP A 126 -4.88 -17.35 10.70
C ASP A 126 -3.66 -16.72 10.01
N LEU A 127 -3.65 -15.39 9.98
CA LEU A 127 -2.58 -14.58 9.42
C LEU A 127 -2.08 -13.63 10.50
N ALA A 128 -0.78 -13.70 10.80
CA ALA A 128 -0.12 -12.83 11.76
C ALA A 128 1.27 -12.41 11.29
N LEU A 129 1.69 -11.23 11.72
CA LEU A 129 3.05 -10.73 11.57
C LEU A 129 3.60 -10.36 12.95
N GLU A 130 4.80 -10.84 13.24
CA GLU A 130 5.56 -10.49 14.43
C GLU A 130 6.84 -9.78 14.03
N LYS A 131 7.05 -8.56 14.53
CA LYS A 131 8.32 -7.85 14.41
C LYS A 131 9.04 -7.86 15.76
N SER A 132 10.23 -8.47 15.78
CA SER A 132 11.11 -8.45 16.95
C SER A 132 12.59 -8.46 16.52
N PRO A 133 13.46 -7.56 17.03
CA PRO A 133 13.11 -6.43 17.89
C PRO A 133 12.40 -5.33 17.08
N ALA A 134 11.35 -4.73 17.65
CA ALA A 134 10.68 -3.54 17.15
C ALA A 134 11.07 -2.32 18.00
N THR A 135 11.16 -1.15 17.36
CA THR A 135 11.38 0.15 18.01
C THR A 135 10.08 0.67 18.62
N VAL A 136 9.55 -0.03 19.62
CA VAL A 136 8.31 0.33 20.33
C VAL A 136 8.54 0.36 21.83
N ASN A 137 7.74 1.15 22.53
CA ASN A 137 7.85 1.36 23.97
C ASN A 137 9.22 1.90 24.40
N THR A 138 9.84 2.71 23.55
CA THR A 138 11.05 3.48 23.83
C THR A 138 10.69 4.86 24.41
N GLU A 139 11.70 5.63 24.83
CA GLU A 139 11.53 7.01 25.30
C GLU A 139 11.11 7.97 24.17
N SER A 140 11.47 7.65 22.93
CA SER A 140 11.11 8.46 21.75
C SER A 140 9.73 8.07 21.24
N PHE A 141 8.74 8.93 21.47
CA PHE A 141 7.37 8.68 21.02
C PHE A 141 7.28 8.69 19.49
N ALA A 142 8.05 9.56 18.83
CA ALA A 142 8.12 9.62 17.37
C ALA A 142 8.65 8.31 16.76
N ASP A 143 9.68 7.71 17.34
CA ASP A 143 10.20 6.42 16.87
C ASP A 143 9.17 5.30 17.07
N ASN A 144 8.48 5.31 18.20
CA ASN A 144 7.42 4.34 18.49
C ASN A 144 6.26 4.46 17.49
N ASP A 145 5.81 5.68 17.19
CA ASP A 145 4.74 5.95 16.23
C ASP A 145 5.15 5.56 14.82
N GLY A 146 6.38 5.90 14.42
CA GLY A 146 6.96 5.52 13.12
C GLY A 146 7.04 4.00 12.92
N GLU A 147 7.50 3.28 13.93
CA GLU A 147 7.58 1.81 13.89
C GLU A 147 6.18 1.19 13.78
N VAL A 148 5.22 1.63 14.61
CA VAL A 148 3.85 1.12 14.55
C VAL A 148 3.20 1.43 13.21
N PHE A 149 3.32 2.65 12.70
CA PHE A 149 2.76 3.02 11.40
C PHE A 149 3.34 2.15 10.29
N SER A 150 4.67 2.02 10.22
CA SER A 150 5.36 1.27 9.17
C SER A 150 4.89 -0.19 9.09
N TRP A 151 4.86 -0.88 10.24
CA TRP A 151 4.47 -2.29 10.27
C TRP A 151 2.97 -2.50 10.12
N THR A 152 2.15 -1.58 10.63
CA THR A 152 0.69 -1.64 10.41
C THR A 152 0.34 -1.41 8.95
N ARG A 153 1.04 -0.50 8.26
CA ARG A 153 0.92 -0.28 6.82
C ARG A 153 1.24 -1.55 6.04
N ARG A 154 2.39 -2.17 6.30
CA ARG A 154 2.81 -3.41 5.63
C ARG A 154 1.82 -4.54 5.81
N PHE A 155 1.38 -4.77 7.04
CA PHE A 155 0.41 -5.82 7.34
C PHE A 155 -0.95 -5.55 6.70
N THR A 156 -1.39 -4.29 6.66
CA THR A 156 -2.61 -3.90 5.95
C THR A 156 -2.49 -4.20 4.45
N GLY A 157 -1.35 -3.88 3.83
CA GLY A 157 -1.07 -4.23 2.44
C GLY A 157 -1.14 -5.73 2.16
N LEU A 158 -0.60 -6.56 3.07
CA LEU A 158 -0.72 -8.03 3.00
C LEU A 158 -2.18 -8.48 3.00
N VAL A 159 -2.98 -7.97 3.94
CA VAL A 159 -4.41 -8.30 4.03
C VAL A 159 -5.13 -7.90 2.74
N LEU A 160 -4.94 -6.65 2.29
CA LEU A 160 -5.62 -6.10 1.12
C LEU A 160 -5.22 -6.76 -0.20
N ALA A 161 -4.03 -7.37 -0.30
CA ALA A 161 -3.68 -8.17 -1.46
C ALA A 161 -4.67 -9.33 -1.68
N LEU A 162 -5.18 -9.93 -0.59
CA LEU A 162 -6.07 -11.09 -0.64
C LEU A 162 -7.56 -10.73 -0.49
N VAL A 163 -7.93 -9.60 0.13
CA VAL A 163 -9.34 -9.18 0.28
C VAL A 163 -9.97 -8.90 -1.10
N PRO A 164 -11.09 -9.51 -1.48
CA PRO A 164 -11.77 -9.27 -2.77
C PRO A 164 -12.23 -7.81 -2.86
N LEU A 165 -11.40 -6.98 -3.47
CA LEU A 165 -11.71 -5.58 -3.76
C LEU A 165 -12.33 -5.60 -5.17
N GLU A 166 -13.52 -5.01 -5.31
CA GLU A 166 -14.42 -5.25 -6.45
C GLU A 166 -13.69 -5.30 -7.81
N GLU A 167 -13.87 -6.43 -8.49
CA GLU A 167 -13.53 -6.94 -9.83
C GLU A 167 -14.20 -6.37 -11.09
N ASP A 168 -14.75 -5.15 -11.18
CA ASP A 168 -15.29 -4.67 -12.47
C ASP A 168 -14.32 -4.77 -13.66
N VAL A 169 -14.81 -5.56 -14.61
CA VAL A 169 -14.35 -5.93 -15.95
C VAL A 169 -14.35 -4.70 -16.86
N SER A 170 -13.51 -4.72 -17.88
CA SER A 170 -13.38 -3.68 -18.90
C SER A 170 -14.69 -3.45 -19.67
N ASP A 171 -15.01 -2.20 -20.03
CA ASP A 171 -14.95 -1.71 -21.42
C ASP A 171 -15.49 -0.28 -21.58
N GLU A 172 -14.80 0.44 -22.47
CA GLU A 172 -15.19 1.57 -23.32
C GLU A 172 -15.36 3.02 -22.78
N ASP A 173 -14.66 3.89 -23.52
CA ASP A 173 -14.83 5.33 -23.77
C ASP A 173 -14.54 6.37 -22.68
N GLU A 174 -13.41 7.07 -22.86
CA GLU A 174 -13.50 8.46 -23.34
C GLU A 174 -12.19 8.88 -24.03
N VAL A 175 -12.16 8.72 -25.36
CA VAL A 175 -11.43 9.65 -26.23
C VAL A 175 -12.41 10.74 -26.62
N GLY A 176 -12.20 11.97 -26.17
CA GLY A 176 -13.03 13.09 -26.58
C GLY A 176 -12.50 14.45 -26.14
N GLY A 177 -11.81 15.13 -27.06
CA GLY A 177 -11.80 16.60 -27.21
C GLY A 177 -11.52 17.47 -25.99
N TYR A 178 -10.35 18.12 -26.00
CA TYR A 178 -10.13 19.39 -25.31
C TYR A 178 -10.99 20.50 -25.96
N GLU A 179 -12.28 20.51 -25.69
CA GLU A 179 -13.08 21.73 -25.70
C GLU A 179 -13.22 22.18 -24.24
N GLY A 180 -12.81 23.42 -23.97
CA GLY A 180 -12.74 23.97 -22.62
C GLY A 180 -14.09 23.93 -21.91
N LEU A 181 -14.21 23.09 -20.89
CA LEU A 181 -15.30 23.14 -19.94
C LEU A 181 -15.07 24.33 -18.97
N PRO A 182 -16.14 25.03 -18.54
CA PRO A 182 -16.03 26.20 -17.67
C PRO A 182 -15.46 25.84 -16.30
N GLU A 183 -14.68 26.76 -15.73
CA GLU A 183 -14.10 26.65 -14.38
C GLU A 183 -15.22 26.36 -13.36
N GLY A 184 -15.20 25.17 -12.76
CA GLY A 184 -16.20 24.74 -11.76
C GLY A 184 -17.08 23.53 -12.14
N ALA A 185 -16.87 22.88 -13.29
CA ALA A 185 -17.57 21.63 -13.60
C ALA A 185 -17.11 20.48 -12.68
N ALA A 186 -17.96 20.10 -11.72
CA ALA A 186 -17.73 18.93 -10.87
C ALA A 186 -17.94 17.65 -11.68
N ILE A 187 -16.84 17.06 -12.16
CA ILE A 187 -16.85 15.74 -12.80
C ILE A 187 -17.11 14.69 -11.71
N ARG A 188 -18.31 14.11 -11.69
CA ARG A 188 -18.62 12.93 -10.88
C ARG A 188 -18.08 11.69 -11.60
N VAL A 189 -16.82 11.35 -11.34
CA VAL A 189 -16.24 10.07 -11.78
C VAL A 189 -16.67 8.98 -10.78
N ALA A 190 -17.31 7.92 -11.29
CA ALA A 190 -17.85 6.81 -10.51
C ALA A 190 -16.74 6.08 -9.72
N VAL A 191 -17.07 5.75 -8.47
CA VAL A 191 -16.15 5.48 -7.35
C VAL A 191 -15.44 4.11 -7.46
N ASN A 192 -15.89 3.18 -8.32
CA ASN A 192 -15.32 1.83 -8.43
C ASN A 192 -13.96 1.75 -9.16
N ARG A 193 -13.65 2.71 -10.04
CA ARG A 193 -12.34 2.79 -10.74
C ARG A 193 -11.19 3.24 -9.82
N TYR A 194 -11.52 3.85 -8.68
CA TYR A 194 -10.55 4.52 -7.81
C TYR A 194 -9.84 3.55 -6.86
N GLU A 195 -10.51 2.52 -6.34
CA GLU A 195 -9.92 1.61 -5.33
C GLU A 195 -8.76 0.74 -5.88
N ARG A 196 -8.88 0.20 -7.10
CA ARG A 196 -7.81 -0.65 -7.69
C ARG A 196 -6.53 0.10 -8.04
N SER A 197 -6.63 1.33 -8.55
CA SER A 197 -5.47 2.19 -8.79
C SER A 197 -4.76 2.55 -7.49
N ARG A 198 -5.50 2.75 -6.39
CA ARG A 198 -4.93 3.06 -5.07
C ARG A 198 -4.21 1.87 -4.43
N ILE A 199 -4.72 0.65 -4.56
CA ILE A 199 -4.02 -0.55 -4.07
C ILE A 199 -2.73 -0.78 -4.84
N ASN A 200 -2.78 -0.69 -6.18
CA ASN A 200 -1.59 -0.84 -7.02
C ASN A 200 -0.56 0.27 -6.74
N ARG A 201 -1.02 1.50 -6.50
CA ARG A 201 -0.18 2.61 -6.02
C ARG A 201 0.47 2.28 -4.68
N ALA A 202 -0.31 1.87 -3.68
CA ALA A 202 0.18 1.55 -2.34
C ALA A 202 1.19 0.39 -2.39
N ALA A 203 0.89 -0.65 -3.17
CA ALA A 203 1.80 -1.76 -3.45
C ALA A 203 3.10 -1.29 -4.12
N CYS A 204 3.03 -0.40 -5.12
CA CYS A 204 4.22 0.19 -5.73
C CYS A 204 5.08 0.95 -4.70
N ILE A 205 4.46 1.76 -3.85
CA ILE A 205 5.17 2.51 -2.79
C ILE A 205 5.77 1.54 -1.75
N GLU A 206 5.06 0.48 -1.39
CA GLU A 206 5.62 -0.54 -0.50
C GLU A 206 6.80 -1.26 -1.17
N LEU A 207 6.70 -1.67 -2.43
CA LEU A 207 7.76 -2.45 -3.08
C LEU A 207 8.96 -1.59 -3.47
N GLN A 208 8.73 -0.36 -3.93
CA GLN A 208 9.75 0.49 -4.53
C GLN A 208 10.12 1.72 -3.69
N GLY A 209 9.39 2.03 -2.61
CA GLY A 209 9.57 3.22 -1.77
C GLY A 209 8.89 4.48 -2.32
N SER A 210 8.91 5.57 -1.54
CA SER A 210 8.33 6.88 -1.90
C SER A 210 9.35 7.88 -2.47
N VAL A 211 10.59 7.46 -2.70
CA VAL A 211 11.64 8.33 -3.27
C VAL A 211 11.55 8.33 -4.80
N CYS A 212 11.53 9.51 -5.41
CA CYS A 212 11.44 9.64 -6.86
C CYS A 212 12.56 8.89 -7.59
N LYS A 213 12.21 7.97 -8.49
CA LYS A 213 13.21 7.18 -9.23
C LYS A 213 14.02 8.00 -10.23
N VAL A 214 13.55 9.16 -10.68
CA VAL A 214 14.31 10.06 -11.56
C VAL A 214 15.22 10.98 -10.74
N CYS A 215 14.64 11.77 -9.84
CA CYS A 215 15.35 12.89 -9.24
C CYS A 215 15.90 12.66 -7.84
N LYS A 216 15.52 11.54 -7.21
CA LYS A 216 15.80 11.19 -5.80
C LYS A 216 15.19 12.15 -4.77
N PHE A 217 14.23 12.98 -5.18
CA PHE A 217 13.48 13.80 -4.23
C PHE A 217 12.64 12.91 -3.32
N ASP A 218 12.72 13.18 -2.02
CA ASP A 218 11.93 12.57 -0.97
C ASP A 218 11.06 13.65 -0.31
N PHE A 219 9.75 13.45 -0.33
CA PHE A 219 8.81 14.39 0.27
C PHE A 219 8.85 14.34 1.79
N GLU A 220 9.13 13.18 2.39
CA GLU A 220 9.24 13.06 3.85
C GLU A 220 10.47 13.80 4.37
N GLU A 221 11.60 13.70 3.65
CA GLU A 221 12.81 14.47 3.98
C GLU A 221 12.59 15.98 3.85
N ALA A 222 11.86 16.42 2.82
CA ALA A 222 11.65 17.84 2.54
C ALA A 222 10.52 18.49 3.36
N TYR A 223 9.47 17.75 3.70
CA TYR A 223 8.23 18.27 4.28
C TYR A 223 7.85 17.62 5.62
N GLY A 224 8.69 16.72 6.16
CA GLY A 224 8.40 15.98 7.38
C GLY A 224 7.19 15.08 7.21
N ASP A 225 6.39 14.93 8.28
CA ASP A 225 5.25 14.02 8.32
C ASP A 225 4.20 14.28 7.24
N THR A 226 4.02 15.53 6.81
CA THR A 226 3.12 15.90 5.72
C THR A 226 3.52 15.26 4.39
N GLY A 227 4.82 14.97 4.20
CA GLY A 227 5.35 14.34 3.00
C GLY A 227 5.45 12.81 3.09
N ARG A 228 5.14 12.21 4.24
CA ARG A 228 5.30 10.78 4.48
C ARG A 228 4.46 9.95 3.51
N GLY A 229 5.12 9.11 2.70
CA GLY A 229 4.47 8.29 1.67
C GLY A 229 3.86 9.08 0.51
N PHE A 230 4.09 10.40 0.43
CA PHE A 230 3.59 11.23 -0.66
C PHE A 230 4.49 11.11 -1.89
N ILE A 231 3.97 10.48 -2.94
CA ILE A 231 4.63 10.35 -4.23
C ILE A 231 3.58 10.06 -5.31
N GLN A 232 3.85 10.45 -6.57
CA GLN A 232 3.02 10.05 -7.71
C GLN A 232 3.52 8.70 -8.23
N VAL A 233 2.61 7.83 -8.67
CA VAL A 233 2.96 6.53 -9.25
C VAL A 233 2.60 6.55 -10.73
N HIS A 234 3.60 6.34 -11.57
CA HIS A 234 3.51 6.38 -13.02
C HIS A 234 3.50 4.96 -13.59
N HIS A 235 2.72 4.72 -14.63
CA HIS A 235 2.77 3.45 -15.38
C HIS A 235 3.94 3.48 -16.35
N VAL A 236 4.83 2.48 -16.28
CA VAL A 236 6.00 2.35 -17.15
C VAL A 236 5.58 2.12 -18.60
N THR A 237 4.56 1.30 -18.82
CA THR A 237 3.90 1.12 -20.12
C THR A 237 2.59 1.92 -20.11
N PRO A 238 2.31 2.77 -21.11
CA PRO A 238 1.06 3.50 -21.18
C PRO A 238 -0.13 2.55 -21.12
N VAL A 239 -1.15 2.90 -20.32
CA VAL A 239 -2.37 2.08 -20.18
C VAL A 239 -3.08 1.86 -21.53
N SER A 240 -2.91 2.77 -22.49
CA SER A 240 -3.42 2.64 -23.86
C SER A 240 -2.74 1.56 -24.70
N GLU A 241 -1.54 1.11 -24.31
CA GLU A 241 -0.79 0.04 -24.98
C GLU A 241 -0.94 -1.31 -24.26
N ILE A 242 -1.68 -1.30 -23.16
CA ILE A 242 -1.99 -2.45 -22.33
C ILE A 242 -3.31 -3.05 -22.83
N GLY A 243 -3.26 -4.27 -23.39
CA GLY A 243 -4.45 -4.95 -23.93
C GLY A 243 -5.50 -5.29 -22.87
N GLU A 244 -6.74 -5.51 -23.31
CA GLU A 244 -7.84 -6.00 -22.46
C GLU A 244 -7.41 -7.25 -21.66
N GLY A 245 -7.71 -7.25 -20.36
CA GLY A 245 -7.38 -8.34 -19.45
C GLY A 245 -5.94 -8.34 -18.90
N TYR A 246 -5.09 -7.38 -19.26
CA TYR A 246 -3.75 -7.27 -18.68
C TYR A 246 -3.79 -6.83 -17.21
N ARG A 247 -3.16 -7.63 -16.35
CA ARG A 247 -3.09 -7.38 -14.91
C ARG A 247 -1.78 -6.71 -14.54
N ILE A 248 -1.87 -5.52 -13.97
CA ILE A 248 -0.72 -4.70 -13.52
C ILE A 248 0.08 -5.45 -12.45
N ASN A 249 1.39 -5.51 -12.65
CA ASN A 249 2.39 -5.90 -11.66
C ASN A 249 3.02 -4.63 -11.04
N PRO A 250 2.66 -4.25 -9.80
CA PRO A 250 3.15 -3.00 -9.19
C PRO A 250 4.68 -2.90 -9.07
N ALA A 251 5.40 -4.02 -9.10
CA ALA A 251 6.86 -4.03 -9.04
C ALA A 251 7.51 -3.69 -10.40
N LYS A 252 6.84 -4.00 -11.51
CA LYS A 252 7.40 -3.88 -12.87
C LYS A 252 6.77 -2.76 -13.67
N ASP A 253 5.46 -2.61 -13.56
CA ASP A 253 4.67 -1.77 -14.44
C ASP A 253 4.42 -0.39 -13.84
N LEU A 254 4.78 -0.20 -12.56
CA LEU A 254 4.61 1.05 -11.84
C LEU A 254 5.94 1.58 -11.32
N VAL A 255 6.07 2.90 -11.27
CA VAL A 255 7.27 3.56 -10.77
C VAL A 255 6.95 4.85 -9.99
N PRO A 256 7.56 5.08 -8.81
CA PRO A 256 7.33 6.29 -8.03
C PRO A 256 8.13 7.48 -8.59
N LEU A 257 7.43 8.58 -8.88
CA LEU A 257 7.96 9.84 -9.40
C LEU A 257 7.43 11.02 -8.57
N CYS A 258 8.25 12.06 -8.36
CA CYS A 258 7.75 13.31 -7.78
C CYS A 258 6.86 14.05 -8.78
N ALA A 259 6.00 14.96 -8.29
CA ALA A 259 5.07 15.71 -9.13
C ALA A 259 5.74 16.38 -10.35
N ASN A 260 6.93 16.96 -10.15
CA ASN A 260 7.67 17.58 -11.26
C ASN A 260 8.15 16.55 -12.29
N CYS A 261 8.74 15.44 -11.86
CA CYS A 261 9.22 14.41 -12.78
C CYS A 261 8.08 13.68 -13.48
N HIS A 262 6.98 13.44 -12.78
CA HIS A 262 5.77 12.84 -13.35
C HIS A 262 5.17 13.73 -14.44
N SER A 263 5.08 15.04 -14.20
CA SER A 263 4.66 15.98 -15.24
C SER A 263 5.62 15.99 -16.44
N MET A 264 6.93 15.84 -16.21
CA MET A 264 7.92 15.84 -17.29
C MET A 264 7.91 14.57 -18.13
N VAL A 265 7.66 13.38 -17.56
CA VAL A 265 7.60 12.14 -18.36
C VAL A 265 6.48 12.20 -19.41
N HIS A 266 5.38 12.89 -19.11
CA HIS A 266 4.23 13.06 -20.01
C HIS A 266 4.37 14.22 -21.01
N ARG A 267 5.52 14.89 -21.10
CA ARG A 267 5.75 15.96 -22.11
C ARG A 267 5.94 15.44 -23.54
N ARG A 268 5.96 14.11 -23.72
CA ARG A 268 6.02 13.41 -25.01
C ARG A 268 5.05 12.23 -25.00
N THR A 269 4.60 11.82 -26.19
CA THR A 269 3.93 10.55 -26.43
C THR A 269 4.74 9.74 -27.47
N PRO A 270 5.16 8.49 -27.17
CA PRO A 270 5.06 7.83 -25.86
C PRO A 270 5.86 8.57 -24.76
N PRO A 271 5.47 8.42 -23.48
CA PRO A 271 6.15 9.05 -22.35
C PRO A 271 7.66 8.80 -22.34
N PHE A 272 8.43 9.69 -21.71
CA PHE A 272 9.84 9.41 -21.45
C PHE A 272 9.97 8.27 -20.44
N THR A 273 10.89 7.35 -20.73
CA THR A 273 11.36 6.39 -19.74
C THR A 273 12.06 7.11 -18.59
N VAL A 274 12.14 6.44 -17.45
CA VAL A 274 12.85 6.95 -16.27
C VAL A 274 14.31 7.29 -16.59
N ASP A 275 14.97 6.48 -17.42
CA ASP A 275 16.37 6.68 -17.79
C ASP A 275 16.55 7.85 -18.76
N GLU A 276 15.70 7.97 -19.78
CA GLU A 276 15.69 9.16 -20.66
C GLU A 276 15.50 10.44 -19.85
N LEU A 277 14.54 10.47 -18.92
CA LEU A 277 14.27 11.67 -18.13
C LEU A 277 15.40 11.97 -17.13
N ARG A 278 16.07 10.95 -16.57
CA ARG A 278 17.28 11.14 -15.78
C ARG A 278 18.36 11.81 -16.61
N GLU A 279 18.64 11.30 -17.81
CA GLU A 279 19.65 11.87 -18.70
C GLU A 279 19.37 13.35 -18.99
N ILE A 280 18.12 13.68 -19.36
CA ILE A 280 17.71 15.07 -19.64
C ILE A 280 17.93 15.96 -18.40
N ARG A 281 17.45 15.53 -17.23
CA ARG A 281 17.55 16.31 -15.99
C ARG A 281 19.00 16.56 -15.57
N PHE A 282 19.89 15.59 -15.76
CA PHE A 282 21.28 15.70 -15.35
C PHE A 282 22.20 16.28 -16.43
N ARG A 283 21.76 16.35 -17.70
CA ARG A 283 22.49 17.04 -18.78
C ARG A 283 22.56 18.56 -18.55
N GLY A 284 21.46 19.17 -18.07
CA GLY A 284 21.41 20.61 -17.77
C GLY A 284 22.27 21.06 -16.57
N LYS A 285 22.73 20.14 -15.72
CA LYS A 285 23.66 20.45 -14.61
C LYS A 285 25.14 20.44 -15.01
N ARG A 286 25.50 19.87 -16.17
CA ARG A 286 26.91 19.81 -16.63
C ARG A 286 27.37 21.08 -17.35
N THR A 287 26.44 21.91 -17.82
CA THR A 287 26.72 23.17 -18.53
C THR A 287 26.79 24.40 -17.62
N GLY A 288 26.77 24.23 -16.29
CA GLY A 288 26.64 25.33 -15.32
C GLY A 288 27.75 25.46 -14.27
N ARG A 289 28.95 24.88 -14.47
CA ARG A 289 30.15 25.36 -13.77
C ARG A 289 30.87 26.38 -14.65
N ILE A 290 30.38 27.60 -14.62
CA ILE A 290 31.21 28.76 -14.96
C ILE A 290 31.91 29.15 -13.65
N SER A 291 33.22 28.97 -13.64
CA SER A 291 34.15 29.58 -12.71
C SER A 291 34.09 31.11 -12.81
N GLY A 292 34.01 31.80 -11.67
CA GLY A 292 34.08 33.27 -11.51
C GLY A 292 32.70 33.85 -11.18
N LEU A 293 32.48 34.55 -10.07
CA LEU A 293 33.34 35.40 -9.22
C LEU A 293 33.23 35.07 -7.73
#